data_AF-A0A1R0WH96-F1
#
_entry.id   AF-A0A1R0WH96-F1
#
_cell.length_a   1.000
_cell.length_b   1.000
_cell.length_c   1.000
_cell.angle_alpha   90.00
_cell.angle_beta   90.00
_cell.angle_gamma   90.00
#
_symmetry.space_group_name_H-M   'P 1'
#
loop_
_entity.id
_entity.type
_entity.pdbx_description
1 polymer ?
#
loop_
_entity_poly.entity_id
_entity_poly.type
_entity_poly.pdbx_seq_one_letter_code
_entity_poly.pdbx_strand_id
1 'polypeptide(L)'
;MKDKLKGLILGLLIGTLITGGAVFAASSTKIEVIYENLRYMVDGVEKEPSVDQGFIYNGTTYIPLRFAGEALGKDVSWDGSTKTVWIGKKGEFKYLSSVEYARSDLNGTAFHFNEWNEVGLIPYEYTGNFSITENKYLHGIGLENLAIYSNEGSGSIEYNLNSKYVKLTGYLGIDDHFKNSSNTNKVIIYGDGKVLYESPDMMGGDLPVYFDVNLTGVKRLKIEISTTGEDYKSNNLLVIAEPKLFQ
;
A
#
# COMPACT_ATOMS: atom_id res chain seq x y z
N MET A 1 4.16 -39.53 -49.75
CA MET A 1 3.85 -38.08 -49.62
C MET A 1 2.61 -37.81 -48.78
N LYS A 2 1.52 -38.57 -48.94
CA LYS A 2 0.25 -38.35 -48.21
C LYS A 2 0.37 -38.45 -46.68
N ASP A 3 1.16 -39.37 -46.15
CA ASP A 3 1.24 -39.58 -44.68
C ASP A 3 2.13 -38.55 -43.97
N LYS A 4 3.17 -38.05 -44.66
CA LYS A 4 3.99 -36.93 -44.16
C LYS A 4 3.20 -35.62 -44.09
N LEU A 5 2.28 -35.41 -45.03
CA LEU A 5 1.38 -34.25 -45.03
C LEU A 5 0.36 -34.31 -43.89
N LYS A 6 -0.16 -35.50 -43.58
CA LYS A 6 -1.05 -35.71 -42.42
C LYS A 6 -0.33 -35.44 -41.09
N GLY A 7 0.91 -35.90 -40.95
CA GLY A 7 1.74 -35.62 -39.76
C GLY A 7 2.02 -34.13 -39.56
N LEU A 8 2.28 -33.39 -40.65
CA LEU A 8 2.47 -31.93 -40.61
C LEU A 8 1.20 -31.19 -40.16
N ILE A 9 0.04 -31.57 -40.70
CA ILE A 9 -1.25 -30.94 -40.35
C ILE A 9 -1.60 -31.22 -38.88
N LEU A 10 -1.37 -32.45 -38.41
CA LEU A 10 -1.62 -32.83 -37.02
C LEU A 10 -0.65 -32.11 -36.06
N GLY A 11 0.61 -31.97 -36.45
CA GLY A 11 1.62 -31.22 -35.69
C GLY A 11 1.30 -29.72 -35.59
N LEU A 12 0.80 -29.10 -36.67
CA LEU A 12 0.33 -27.71 -36.66
C LEU A 12 -0.88 -27.50 -35.73
N LEU A 13 -1.85 -28.43 -35.75
CA LEU A 13 -3.04 -28.37 -34.88
C LEU A 13 -2.67 -28.49 -33.38
N ILE A 14 -1.73 -29.38 -33.04
CA ILE A 14 -1.27 -29.54 -31.65
C ILE A 14 -0.41 -28.34 -31.24
N GLY A 15 0.44 -27.82 -32.14
CA GLY A 15 1.27 -26.64 -31.89
C GLY A 15 0.44 -25.39 -31.55
N THR A 16 -0.71 -25.20 -32.20
CA THR A 16 -1.62 -24.07 -31.91
C THR A 16 -2.38 -24.21 -30.60
N LEU A 17 -2.54 -25.41 -30.05
CA LEU A 17 -3.22 -25.63 -28.77
C LEU A 17 -2.32 -25.28 -27.57
N ILE A 18 -0.99 -25.31 -27.74
CA ILE A 18 -0.04 -25.12 -26.64
C ILE A 18 0.33 -23.65 -26.44
N THR A 19 0.10 -22.78 -27.43
CA THR A 19 0.39 -21.33 -27.32
C THR A 19 -0.79 -20.49 -26.84
N GLY A 20 -1.94 -21.11 -26.55
CA GLY A 20 -3.18 -20.46 -26.11
C GLY A 20 -3.26 -20.14 -24.62
N GLY A 21 -2.14 -19.86 -23.95
CA GLY A 21 -2.18 -19.26 -22.62
C GLY A 21 -2.75 -17.86 -22.75
N ALA A 22 -4.03 -17.67 -22.43
CA ALA A 22 -4.62 -16.35 -22.34
C ALA A 22 -3.85 -15.55 -21.28
N VAL A 23 -2.98 -14.66 -21.74
CA VAL A 23 -2.45 -13.59 -20.91
C VAL A 23 -3.67 -12.72 -20.60
N PHE A 24 -4.20 -12.80 -19.38
CA PHE A 24 -5.24 -11.88 -18.93
C PHE A 24 -4.64 -10.47 -18.93
N ALA A 25 -4.84 -9.74 -20.03
CA ALA A 25 -4.65 -8.30 -20.03
C ALA A 25 -5.55 -7.74 -18.94
N ALA A 26 -5.00 -6.87 -18.08
CA ALA A 26 -5.78 -6.15 -17.09
C ALA A 26 -7.02 -5.56 -17.78
N SER A 27 -8.21 -5.96 -17.34
CA SER A 27 -9.46 -5.45 -17.89
C SER A 27 -9.48 -3.94 -17.69
N SER A 28 -9.32 -3.19 -18.79
CA SER A 28 -9.44 -1.74 -18.73
C SER A 28 -10.93 -1.40 -18.61
N THR A 29 -11.30 -0.77 -17.51
CA THR A 29 -12.63 -0.18 -17.36
C THR A 29 -12.68 1.09 -18.19
N LYS A 30 -13.55 1.11 -19.20
CA LYS A 30 -13.86 2.35 -19.93
C LYS A 30 -14.77 3.21 -19.06
N ILE A 31 -14.45 4.49 -18.98
CA ILE A 31 -15.32 5.50 -18.37
C ILE A 31 -15.91 6.39 -19.47
N GLU A 32 -17.16 6.78 -19.30
CA GLU A 32 -17.81 7.79 -20.14
C GLU A 32 -17.65 9.16 -19.47
N VAL A 33 -17.19 10.17 -20.22
CA VAL A 33 -16.91 11.51 -19.69
C VAL A 33 -17.56 12.57 -20.58
N ILE A 34 -17.86 13.72 -19.99
CA ILE A 34 -18.44 14.86 -20.69
C ILE A 34 -17.35 15.91 -20.91
N TYR A 35 -17.16 16.33 -22.17
CA TYR A 35 -16.30 17.45 -22.52
C TYR A 35 -17.16 18.70 -22.70
N GLU A 36 -16.82 19.75 -21.96
CA GLU A 36 -17.43 21.08 -22.07
C GLU A 36 -16.35 22.14 -22.34
N ASN A 37 -16.76 23.34 -22.74
CA ASN A 37 -15.85 24.47 -22.87
C ASN A 37 -15.54 25.06 -21.48
N LEU A 38 -14.65 24.40 -20.75
CA LEU A 38 -14.23 24.79 -19.41
C LEU A 38 -13.34 26.02 -19.46
N ARG A 39 -13.67 27.04 -18.67
CA ARG A 39 -12.86 28.25 -18.47
C ARG A 39 -12.11 28.17 -17.15
N TYR A 40 -10.78 28.25 -17.19
CA TYR A 40 -9.96 28.15 -15.98
C TYR A 40 -9.51 29.54 -15.54
N MET A 41 -10.05 30.02 -14.42
CA MET A 41 -9.69 31.31 -13.84
C MET A 41 -8.70 31.11 -12.70
N VAL A 42 -7.49 31.66 -12.83
CA VAL A 42 -6.41 31.57 -11.83
C VAL A 42 -6.00 32.98 -11.48
N ASP A 43 -6.15 33.35 -10.21
CA ASP A 43 -5.90 34.71 -9.72
C ASP A 43 -6.60 35.80 -10.55
N GLY A 44 -7.84 35.52 -10.98
CA GLY A 44 -8.66 36.44 -11.79
C GLY A 44 -8.30 36.50 -13.27
N VAL A 45 -7.32 35.72 -13.73
CA VAL A 45 -6.89 35.67 -15.14
C VAL A 45 -7.27 34.32 -15.75
N GLU A 46 -7.83 34.35 -16.95
CA GLU A 46 -8.15 33.14 -17.70
C GLU A 46 -6.84 32.48 -18.19
N LYS A 47 -6.72 31.17 -17.94
CA LYS A 47 -5.59 30.33 -18.31
C LYS A 47 -6.10 29.12 -19.11
N GLU A 48 -5.28 28.65 -20.03
CA GLU A 48 -5.60 27.48 -20.86
C GLU A 48 -4.56 26.37 -20.62
N PRO A 49 -4.97 25.10 -20.55
CA PRO A 49 -4.03 23.99 -20.51
C PRO A 49 -3.28 23.85 -21.83
N SER A 50 -2.00 23.47 -21.74
CA SER A 50 -1.09 23.39 -22.89
C SER A 50 -1.26 22.14 -23.76
N VAL A 51 -1.93 21.10 -23.24
CA VAL A 51 -2.06 19.80 -23.92
C VAL A 51 -3.51 19.33 -23.91
N ASP A 52 -4.02 18.93 -22.74
CA ASP A 52 -5.34 18.33 -22.61
C ASP A 52 -6.31 19.25 -21.89
N GLN A 53 -7.56 19.32 -22.34
CA GLN A 53 -8.62 19.96 -21.58
C GLN A 53 -9.14 19.03 -20.48
N GLY A 54 -9.66 19.61 -19.41
CA GLY A 54 -10.41 18.88 -18.40
C GLY A 54 -11.72 18.29 -18.92
N PHE A 55 -12.28 17.36 -18.16
CA PHE A 55 -13.54 16.70 -18.46
C PHE A 55 -14.37 16.54 -17.18
N ILE A 56 -15.66 16.29 -17.33
CA ILE A 56 -16.57 16.03 -16.22
C ILE A 56 -16.87 14.53 -16.18
N TYR A 57 -16.66 13.93 -15.02
CA TYR A 57 -16.99 12.54 -14.73
C TYR A 57 -17.79 12.47 -13.42
N ASN A 58 -19.00 11.89 -13.47
CA ASN A 58 -19.90 11.78 -12.31
C ASN A 58 -20.09 13.09 -11.53
N GLY A 59 -20.29 14.21 -12.26
CA GLY A 59 -20.48 15.54 -11.66
C GLY A 59 -19.21 16.18 -11.08
N THR A 60 -18.06 15.52 -11.18
CA THR A 60 -16.76 16.05 -10.76
C THR A 60 -15.97 16.51 -11.98
N THR A 61 -15.42 17.73 -11.94
CA THR A 61 -14.51 18.24 -12.98
C THR A 61 -13.09 17.75 -12.70
N TYR A 62 -12.52 17.00 -13.62
CA TYR A 62 -11.14 16.55 -13.60
C TYR A 62 -10.32 17.43 -14.55
N ILE A 63 -9.23 17.98 -14.04
CA ILE A 63 -8.33 18.84 -14.82
C ILE A 63 -6.93 18.22 -14.88
N PRO A 64 -6.14 18.47 -15.94
CA PRO A 64 -4.78 17.99 -15.99
C PRO A 64 -3.98 18.54 -14.81
N LEU A 65 -3.41 17.64 -14.02
CA LEU A 65 -2.66 18.03 -12.82
C LEU A 65 -1.45 18.93 -13.15
N ARG A 66 -0.80 18.69 -14.29
CA ARG A 66 0.31 19.53 -14.78
C ARG A 66 -0.12 20.98 -15.01
N PHE A 67 -1.27 21.18 -15.65
CA PHE A 67 -1.84 22.52 -15.85
C PHE A 67 -2.13 23.20 -14.52
N ALA A 68 -2.78 22.50 -13.58
CA ALA A 68 -3.06 23.04 -12.25
C ALA A 68 -1.79 23.44 -11.50
N GLY A 69 -0.73 22.64 -11.59
CA GLY A 69 0.58 22.96 -11.00
C GLY A 69 1.22 24.19 -11.63
N GLU A 70 1.32 24.24 -12.97
CA GLU A 70 1.89 25.37 -13.71
C GLU A 70 1.14 26.68 -13.43
N ALA A 71 -0.19 26.62 -13.40
CA ALA A 71 -1.05 27.73 -13.03
C ALA A 71 -0.74 28.29 -11.63
N LEU A 72 -0.36 27.43 -10.68
CA LEU A 72 0.00 27.78 -9.32
C LEU A 72 1.52 28.02 -9.13
N GLY A 73 2.30 28.06 -10.21
CA GLY A 73 3.74 28.24 -10.17
C GLY A 73 4.49 27.08 -9.51
N LYS A 74 3.98 25.85 -9.64
CA LYS A 74 4.58 24.62 -9.11
C LYS A 74 4.92 23.65 -10.24
N ASP A 75 6.13 23.10 -10.19
CA ASP A 75 6.53 22.03 -11.08
C ASP A 75 5.78 20.74 -10.76
N VAL A 76 5.35 20.00 -11.79
CA VAL A 76 4.73 18.68 -11.64
C VAL A 76 5.62 17.63 -12.27
N SER A 77 6.01 16.62 -11.49
CA SER A 77 6.82 15.50 -11.96
C SER A 77 6.24 14.15 -11.54
N TRP A 78 6.42 13.16 -12.41
CA TRP A 78 5.97 11.78 -12.20
C TRP A 78 7.18 10.87 -12.03
N ASP A 79 7.16 10.06 -10.98
CA ASP A 79 8.07 8.93 -10.80
C ASP A 79 7.29 7.63 -11.08
N GLY A 80 7.53 7.05 -12.25
CA GLY A 80 6.85 5.83 -12.70
C GLY A 80 7.25 4.57 -11.96
N SER A 81 8.40 4.59 -11.26
CA SER A 81 8.89 3.45 -10.48
C SER A 81 8.15 3.35 -9.14
N THR A 82 7.97 4.48 -8.46
CA THR A 82 7.29 4.59 -7.16
C THR A 82 5.83 4.99 -7.27
N LYS A 83 5.30 5.10 -8.50
CA LYS A 83 3.95 5.60 -8.80
C LYS A 83 3.62 6.93 -8.09
N THR A 84 4.61 7.81 -7.95
CA THR A 84 4.49 9.04 -7.16
C THR A 84 4.37 10.26 -8.04
N VAL A 85 3.39 11.12 -7.73
CA VAL A 85 3.28 12.47 -8.32
C VAL A 85 3.81 13.50 -7.33
N TRP A 86 4.75 14.32 -7.77
CA TRP A 86 5.30 15.45 -7.02
C TRP A 86 4.76 16.77 -7.56
N ILE A 87 4.33 17.65 -6.65
CA ILE A 87 3.94 19.04 -6.95
C ILE A 87 4.85 19.96 -6.16
N GLY A 88 5.61 20.81 -6.85
CA GLY A 88 6.63 21.68 -6.27
C GLY A 88 7.91 20.93 -5.93
N LYS A 89 8.48 21.20 -4.74
CA LYS A 89 9.75 20.61 -4.32
C LYS A 89 9.59 19.10 -4.14
N LYS A 90 10.44 18.33 -4.82
CA LYS A 90 10.59 16.90 -4.54
C LYS A 90 11.07 16.73 -3.10
N GLY A 91 10.28 16.03 -2.30
CA GLY A 91 10.72 15.55 -1.00
C GLY A 91 11.54 14.28 -1.17
N GLU A 92 12.35 13.96 -0.16
CA GLU A 92 12.93 12.64 -0.03
C GLU A 92 12.26 11.93 1.14
N PHE A 93 11.75 10.74 0.88
CA PHE A 93 11.31 9.83 1.91
C PHE A 93 11.86 8.43 1.65
N LYS A 94 11.94 7.63 2.70
CA LYS A 94 12.16 6.19 2.60
C LYS A 94 10.97 5.45 3.15
N TYR A 95 10.63 4.33 2.53
CA TYR A 95 9.70 3.40 3.15
C TYR A 95 10.38 2.75 4.36
N LEU A 96 9.74 2.75 5.52
CA LEU A 96 10.26 2.10 6.71
C LEU A 96 10.50 0.60 6.47
N SER A 97 9.68 -0.04 5.62
CA SER A 97 9.85 -1.42 5.18
C SER A 97 11.12 -1.67 4.34
N SER A 98 11.78 -0.61 3.88
CA SER A 98 13.07 -0.67 3.15
C SER A 98 14.27 -0.29 4.02
N VAL A 99 14.03 0.14 5.27
CA VAL A 99 15.09 0.46 6.22
C VAL A 99 15.43 -0.79 7.01
N GLU A 100 16.73 -1.06 7.17
CA GLU A 100 17.19 -2.15 8.02
C GLU A 100 16.80 -1.90 9.49
N TYR A 101 16.05 -2.83 10.08
CA TYR A 101 15.67 -2.77 11.48
C TYR A 101 16.83 -3.23 12.37
N ALA A 102 16.90 -2.66 13.57
CA ALA A 102 17.96 -2.94 14.55
C ALA A 102 17.65 -4.19 15.38
N ARG A 103 16.39 -4.37 15.76
CA ARG A 103 15.93 -5.49 16.59
C ARG A 103 14.44 -5.73 16.38
N SER A 104 14.02 -6.98 16.52
CA SER A 104 12.63 -7.34 16.76
C SER A 104 12.50 -8.11 18.07
N ASP A 105 11.34 -8.00 18.70
CA ASP A 105 10.91 -8.86 19.80
C ASP A 105 9.59 -9.51 19.37
N LEU A 106 9.62 -10.83 19.19
CA LEU A 106 8.53 -11.59 18.58
C LEU A 106 8.00 -12.58 19.61
N ASN A 107 6.73 -12.44 19.99
CA ASN A 107 6.06 -13.41 20.85
C ASN A 107 4.90 -14.03 20.08
N GLY A 108 5.17 -15.18 19.44
CA GLY A 108 4.18 -15.85 18.60
C GLY A 108 3.78 -15.00 17.40
N THR A 109 4.71 -14.26 16.80
CA THR A 109 4.45 -13.39 15.65
C THR A 109 5.55 -13.48 14.59
N ALA A 110 5.22 -13.22 13.33
CA ALA A 110 6.17 -13.01 12.25
C ALA A 110 5.98 -11.64 11.59
N PHE A 111 7.07 -11.05 11.09
CA PHE A 111 7.02 -9.85 10.28
C PHE A 111 7.20 -10.17 8.81
N HIS A 112 6.39 -9.53 7.97
CA HIS A 112 6.46 -9.58 6.53
C HIS A 112 6.70 -8.16 5.99
N PHE A 113 7.43 -8.03 4.89
CA PHE A 113 7.80 -6.73 4.34
C PHE A 113 7.32 -6.62 2.90
N ASN A 114 6.55 -5.57 2.62
CA ASN A 114 5.92 -5.22 1.32
C ASN A 114 4.86 -6.20 0.79
N GLU A 115 4.92 -7.47 1.16
CA GLU A 115 3.95 -8.49 0.78
C GLU A 115 3.90 -9.61 1.83
N TRP A 116 2.79 -10.35 1.85
CA TRP A 116 2.66 -11.61 2.55
C TRP A 116 3.40 -12.71 1.79
N ASN A 117 4.27 -13.44 2.49
CA ASN A 117 5.04 -14.57 1.98
C ASN A 117 4.95 -15.70 3.00
N GLU A 118 4.43 -16.86 2.59
CA GLU A 118 4.34 -18.07 3.41
C GLU A 118 3.66 -17.86 4.78
N VAL A 119 2.46 -17.25 4.78
CA VAL A 119 1.65 -17.07 6.01
C VAL A 119 1.30 -18.45 6.58
N GLY A 120 1.88 -18.78 7.73
CA GLY A 120 2.05 -20.14 8.23
C GLY A 120 0.80 -20.80 8.83
N LEU A 121 -0.30 -20.04 8.98
CA LEU A 121 -1.52 -20.51 9.67
C LEU A 121 -2.77 -20.59 8.81
N ILE A 122 -2.71 -20.27 7.51
CA ILE A 122 -3.86 -20.39 6.61
C ILE A 122 -3.76 -21.77 5.90
N PRO A 123 -4.84 -22.56 5.81
CA PRO A 123 -4.84 -23.87 5.12
C PRO A 123 -4.47 -23.80 3.62
N TYR A 124 -4.29 -22.59 3.10
CA TYR A 124 -3.82 -22.25 1.77
C TYR A 124 -2.72 -21.22 1.94
N GLU A 125 -1.56 -21.41 1.30
CA GLU A 125 -0.49 -20.41 1.26
C GLU A 125 -1.07 -19.07 0.79
N TYR A 126 -1.20 -18.12 1.72
CA TYR A 126 -1.60 -16.76 1.36
C TYR A 126 -0.36 -15.96 1.03
N THR A 127 -0.25 -15.59 -0.24
CA THR A 127 0.81 -14.73 -0.75
C THR A 127 0.19 -13.56 -1.51
N GLY A 128 0.70 -12.35 -1.30
CA GLY A 128 0.22 -11.19 -2.04
C GLY A 128 0.48 -9.86 -1.35
N ASN A 129 0.14 -8.78 -2.05
CA ASN A 129 0.22 -7.43 -1.50
C ASN A 129 -0.69 -7.27 -0.29
N PHE A 130 -0.28 -6.42 0.64
CA PHE A 130 -1.14 -5.99 1.73
C PHE A 130 -2.39 -5.30 1.19
N SER A 131 -3.55 -5.61 1.77
CA SER A 131 -4.82 -4.99 1.37
C SER A 131 -5.66 -4.57 2.56
N ILE A 132 -6.06 -3.30 2.63
CA ILE A 132 -6.97 -2.77 3.67
C ILE A 132 -8.15 -2.09 2.97
N THR A 133 -9.35 -2.59 3.22
CA THR A 133 -10.61 -2.11 2.61
C THR A 133 -10.50 -1.98 1.09
N GLU A 134 -10.06 -3.06 0.42
CA GLU A 134 -9.85 -3.19 -1.02
C GLU A 134 -8.69 -2.35 -1.60
N ASN A 135 -8.06 -1.49 -0.81
CA ASN A 135 -6.87 -0.75 -1.23
C ASN A 135 -5.64 -1.65 -1.12
N LYS A 136 -4.96 -1.86 -2.26
CA LYS A 136 -3.70 -2.61 -2.30
C LYS A 136 -2.52 -1.69 -2.07
N TYR A 137 -1.60 -2.11 -1.22
CA TYR A 137 -0.38 -1.37 -0.88
C TYR A 137 0.87 -2.09 -1.38
N LEU A 138 1.81 -1.32 -1.94
CA LEU A 138 3.05 -1.84 -2.50
C LEU A 138 4.17 -1.91 -1.46
N HIS A 139 4.08 -1.06 -0.43
CA HIS A 139 5.05 -1.00 0.64
C HIS A 139 4.36 -1.08 1.99
N GLY A 140 4.97 -1.80 2.92
CA GLY A 140 4.44 -1.92 4.27
C GLY A 140 5.18 -2.93 5.12
N ILE A 141 4.70 -3.05 6.35
CA ILE A 141 5.14 -4.06 7.30
C ILE A 141 3.87 -4.79 7.76
N GLY A 142 3.80 -6.08 7.49
CA GLY A 142 2.77 -6.97 7.99
C GLY A 142 3.23 -7.64 9.28
N LEU A 143 2.36 -7.70 10.27
CA LEU A 143 2.51 -8.57 11.44
C LEU A 143 1.54 -9.74 11.28
N GLU A 144 2.08 -10.95 11.18
CA GLU A 144 1.33 -12.19 11.32
C GLU A 144 1.38 -12.63 12.79
N ASN A 145 0.22 -12.89 13.39
CA ASN A 145 0.15 -13.59 14.67
C ASN A 145 0.13 -15.11 14.44
N LEU A 146 1.20 -15.78 14.87
CA LEU A 146 1.46 -17.23 14.77
C LEU A 146 1.03 -18.01 16.01
N ALA A 147 0.48 -17.35 17.03
CA ALA A 147 0.23 -17.96 18.31
C ALA A 147 -1.04 -18.83 18.27
N ILE A 148 -0.84 -20.12 17.98
CA ILE A 148 -1.91 -21.13 17.88
C ILE A 148 -2.59 -21.26 19.26
N TYR A 149 -3.88 -20.95 19.33
CA TYR A 149 -4.71 -20.96 20.55
C TYR A 149 -4.52 -19.80 21.54
N SER A 150 -3.74 -18.76 21.22
CA SER A 150 -3.72 -17.53 22.01
C SER A 150 -4.15 -16.33 21.19
N ASN A 151 -5.23 -15.70 21.62
CA ASN A 151 -5.72 -14.44 21.03
C ASN A 151 -4.96 -13.22 21.56
N GLU A 152 -3.83 -13.46 22.21
CA GLU A 152 -2.88 -12.47 22.64
C GLU A 152 -1.63 -12.67 21.80
N GLY A 153 -1.30 -11.67 20.99
CA GLY A 153 -0.07 -11.63 20.21
C GLY A 153 0.57 -10.28 20.41
N SER A 154 1.88 -10.25 20.53
CA SER A 154 2.61 -8.99 20.57
C SER A 154 3.91 -9.12 19.80
N GLY A 155 4.23 -8.06 19.08
CA GLY A 155 5.46 -7.94 18.34
C GLY A 155 5.98 -6.51 18.46
N SER A 156 7.30 -6.35 18.45
CA SER A 156 7.89 -5.04 18.27
C SER A 156 9.06 -5.07 17.31
N ILE A 157 9.24 -3.96 16.62
CA ILE A 157 10.35 -3.75 15.70
C ILE A 157 10.98 -2.38 15.97
N GLU A 158 12.30 -2.36 16.05
CA GLU A 158 13.10 -1.19 16.40
C GLU A 158 14.02 -0.77 15.26
N TYR A 159 14.22 0.53 15.09
CA TYR A 159 15.07 1.12 14.06
C TYR A 159 16.03 2.16 14.65
N ASN A 160 17.28 2.13 14.20
CA ASN A 160 18.27 3.17 14.50
C ASN A 160 18.16 4.33 13.50
N LEU A 161 17.31 5.31 13.80
CA LEU A 161 17.08 6.47 12.94
C LEU A 161 18.23 7.48 12.96
N ASN A 162 19.01 7.53 14.03
CA ASN A 162 20.16 8.44 14.19
C ASN A 162 19.80 9.92 13.92
N SER A 163 18.59 10.35 14.29
CA SER A 163 18.08 11.71 14.08
C SER A 163 18.01 12.17 12.62
N LYS A 164 18.04 11.23 11.65
CA LYS A 164 18.04 11.53 10.20
C LYS A 164 16.66 11.89 9.64
N TYR A 165 15.60 11.56 10.36
CA TYR A 165 14.23 11.72 9.88
C TYR A 165 13.44 12.61 10.83
N VAL A 166 12.57 13.44 10.29
CA VAL A 166 11.75 14.40 11.05
C VAL A 166 10.29 13.98 11.16
N LYS A 167 9.86 13.02 10.34
CA LYS A 167 8.47 12.58 10.29
C LYS A 167 8.35 11.12 9.86
N LEU A 168 7.39 10.42 10.44
CA LEU A 168 6.89 9.12 9.96
C LEU A 168 5.38 9.23 9.74
N THR A 169 4.90 8.83 8.56
CA THR A 169 3.47 8.73 8.27
C THR A 169 3.12 7.36 7.73
N GLY A 170 1.86 6.96 7.79
CA GLY A 170 1.37 5.77 7.10
C GLY A 170 -0.10 5.52 7.40
N TYR A 171 -0.54 4.31 7.06
CA TYR A 171 -1.85 3.81 7.41
C TYR A 171 -1.70 2.54 8.24
N LEU A 172 -2.59 2.36 9.21
CA LEU A 172 -2.73 1.14 9.99
C LEU A 172 -4.05 0.48 9.63
N GLY A 173 -4.10 -0.84 9.63
CA GLY A 173 -5.34 -1.57 9.48
C GLY A 173 -5.14 -3.07 9.51
N ILE A 174 -6.23 -3.80 9.36
CA ILE A 174 -6.25 -5.26 9.31
C ILE A 174 -6.44 -5.68 7.86
N ASP A 175 -5.67 -6.68 7.43
CA ASP A 175 -5.74 -7.15 6.06
C ASP A 175 -7.14 -7.69 5.71
N ASP A 176 -7.59 -7.45 4.49
CA ASP A 176 -8.89 -7.87 3.97
C ASP A 176 -9.16 -9.37 4.09
N HIS A 177 -8.11 -10.20 4.15
CA HIS A 177 -8.25 -11.63 4.43
C HIS A 177 -8.98 -11.89 5.76
N PHE A 178 -8.80 -11.01 6.74
CA PHE A 178 -9.41 -11.06 8.08
C PHE A 178 -10.38 -9.91 8.33
N LYS A 179 -11.05 -9.41 7.28
CA LYS A 179 -12.05 -8.33 7.36
C LYS A 179 -13.25 -8.57 8.28
N ASN A 180 -13.46 -9.80 8.75
CA ASN A 180 -14.54 -10.16 9.68
C ASN A 180 -14.01 -10.49 11.08
N SER A 181 -12.70 -10.37 11.32
CA SER A 181 -12.12 -10.67 12.64
C SER A 181 -12.64 -9.71 13.69
N SER A 182 -13.01 -10.26 14.84
CA SER A 182 -13.39 -9.48 16.02
C SER A 182 -12.25 -9.26 17.01
N ASN A 183 -11.03 -9.66 16.66
CA ASN A 183 -9.86 -9.38 17.49
C ASN A 183 -9.49 -7.89 17.40
N THR A 184 -9.18 -7.31 18.57
CA THR A 184 -8.78 -5.91 18.71
C THR A 184 -7.28 -5.78 18.59
N ASN A 185 -6.82 -4.88 17.72
CA ASN A 185 -5.40 -4.65 17.46
C ASN A 185 -5.04 -3.21 17.80
N LYS A 186 -3.83 -3.01 18.31
CA LYS A 186 -3.30 -1.71 18.70
C LYS A 186 -1.86 -1.56 18.29
N VAL A 187 -1.47 -0.34 17.91
CA VAL A 187 -0.11 0.05 17.58
C VAL A 187 0.33 1.21 18.46
N ILE A 188 1.52 1.09 19.03
CA ILE A 188 2.17 2.15 19.79
C ILE A 188 3.53 2.44 19.16
N ILE A 189 3.78 3.71 18.86
CA ILE A 189 5.04 4.18 18.28
C ILE A 189 5.80 4.96 19.34
N TYR A 190 7.03 4.55 19.61
CA TYR A 190 7.92 5.18 20.56
C TYR A 190 9.14 5.82 19.87
N GLY A 191 9.56 6.97 20.37
CA GLY A 191 10.82 7.62 20.05
C GLY A 191 11.69 7.72 21.29
N ASP A 192 12.87 7.11 21.26
CA ASP A 192 13.82 7.08 22.37
C ASP A 192 13.18 6.62 23.70
N GLY A 193 12.24 5.66 23.61
CA GLY A 193 11.51 5.09 24.75
C GLY A 193 10.28 5.88 25.21
N LYS A 194 9.95 7.00 24.56
CA LYS A 194 8.73 7.79 24.86
C LYS A 194 7.66 7.50 23.83
N VAL A 195 6.41 7.31 24.28
CA VAL A 195 5.25 7.21 23.38
C VAL A 195 5.13 8.50 22.57
N LEU A 196 5.13 8.36 21.26
CA LEU A 196 4.87 9.44 20.30
C LEU A 196 3.48 9.33 19.69
N TYR A 197 2.93 8.11 19.61
CA TYR A 197 1.61 7.84 19.06
C TYR A 197 1.04 6.54 19.62
N GLU A 198 -0.27 6.53 19.87
CA GLU A 198 -1.08 5.35 20.11
C GLU A 198 -2.23 5.34 19.11
N SER A 199 -2.44 4.22 18.42
CA SER A 199 -3.61 4.05 17.57
C SER A 199 -4.88 3.93 18.42
N PRO A 200 -6.07 4.22 17.84
CA PRO A 200 -7.30 3.63 18.36
C PRO A 200 -7.21 2.10 18.27
N ASP A 201 -8.17 1.45 18.92
CA ASP A 201 -8.43 0.03 18.73
C ASP A 201 -8.91 -0.20 17.29
N MET A 202 -8.39 -1.25 16.64
CA MET A 202 -8.67 -1.58 15.24
C MET A 202 -9.07 -3.04 15.09
N MET A 203 -10.10 -3.30 14.30
CA MET A 203 -10.67 -4.62 14.04
C MET A 203 -10.74 -4.90 12.53
N GLY A 204 -11.07 -6.14 12.17
CA GLY A 204 -11.29 -6.51 10.78
C GLY A 204 -12.41 -5.67 10.16
N GLY A 205 -12.16 -5.13 8.96
CA GLY A 205 -13.17 -4.39 8.19
C GLY A 205 -13.28 -2.90 8.54
N ASP A 206 -12.55 -2.44 9.56
CA ASP A 206 -12.42 -1.01 9.85
C ASP A 206 -11.70 -0.28 8.71
N LEU A 207 -12.04 1.01 8.53
CA LEU A 207 -11.31 1.89 7.61
C LEU A 207 -9.85 2.05 8.06
N PRO A 208 -8.89 2.18 7.12
CA PRO A 208 -7.49 2.39 7.47
C PRO A 208 -7.30 3.67 8.29
N VAL A 209 -6.54 3.55 9.38
CA VAL A 209 -6.23 4.65 10.29
C VAL A 209 -4.95 5.34 9.83
N TYR A 210 -5.06 6.60 9.39
CA TYR A 210 -3.90 7.42 9.06
C TYR A 210 -3.16 7.86 10.34
N PHE A 211 -1.82 7.83 10.30
CA PHE A 211 -0.98 8.39 11.35
C PHE A 211 0.10 9.32 10.78
N ASP A 212 0.43 10.36 11.55
CA ASP A 212 1.52 11.33 11.31
C ASP A 212 2.25 11.58 12.63
N VAL A 213 3.53 11.18 12.68
CA VAL A 213 4.36 11.20 13.88
C VAL A 213 5.58 12.08 13.66
N ASN A 214 5.79 13.04 14.55
CA ASN A 214 6.99 13.86 14.58
C ASN A 214 8.18 13.06 15.13
N LEU A 215 9.24 12.95 14.32
CA LEU A 215 10.48 12.25 14.65
C LEU A 215 11.68 13.18 14.85
N THR A 216 11.46 14.49 14.93
CA THR A 216 12.55 15.47 15.08
C THR A 216 13.45 15.13 16.26
N GLY A 217 14.72 14.82 15.96
CA GLY A 217 15.73 14.47 16.95
C GLY A 217 15.71 13.01 17.42
N VAL A 218 14.72 12.20 17.05
CA VAL A 218 14.57 10.81 17.49
C VAL A 218 15.73 9.94 16.97
N LYS A 219 16.41 9.25 17.88
CA LYS A 219 17.54 8.37 17.54
C LYS A 219 17.11 6.92 17.36
N ARG A 220 16.19 6.44 18.19
CA ARG A 220 15.64 5.09 18.14
C ARG A 220 14.12 5.16 18.02
N LEU A 221 13.59 4.48 17.01
CA LEU A 221 12.15 4.27 16.83
C LEU A 221 11.83 2.84 17.27
N LYS A 222 10.79 2.66 18.07
CA LYS A 222 10.18 1.34 18.33
C LYS A 222 8.73 1.40 17.89
N ILE A 223 8.29 0.41 17.14
CA ILE A 223 6.87 0.19 16.86
C ILE A 223 6.49 -1.09 17.59
N GLU A 224 5.54 -0.98 18.49
CA GLU A 224 4.96 -2.08 19.23
C GLU A 224 3.54 -2.31 18.71
N ILE A 225 3.19 -3.57 18.57
CA ILE A 225 1.93 -4.01 18.04
C ILE A 225 1.41 -5.08 18.97
N SER A 226 0.14 -4.99 19.33
CA SER A 226 -0.53 -5.95 20.17
C SER A 226 -1.90 -6.30 19.62
N THR A 227 -2.30 -7.54 19.82
CA THR A 227 -3.65 -8.02 19.54
C THR A 227 -4.22 -8.67 20.78
N THR A 228 -5.51 -8.45 21.02
CA THR A 228 -6.30 -9.06 22.10
C THR A 228 -7.68 -9.45 21.58
N GLY A 229 -8.21 -10.62 21.93
CA GLY A 229 -9.57 -11.00 21.54
C GLY A 229 -9.99 -12.42 21.95
N GLU A 230 -11.12 -12.90 21.42
CA GLU A 230 -11.64 -14.27 21.65
C GLU A 230 -11.85 -15.06 20.34
N ASP A 231 -11.56 -14.46 19.17
CA ASP A 231 -11.81 -15.10 17.87
C ASP A 231 -10.62 -15.98 17.43
N TYR A 232 -10.61 -17.20 17.98
CA TYR A 232 -9.63 -18.24 17.67
C TYR A 232 -9.65 -18.74 16.22
N LYS A 233 -10.61 -18.30 15.39
CA LYS A 233 -10.72 -18.69 13.98
C LYS A 233 -10.11 -17.66 13.03
N SER A 234 -9.72 -16.50 13.55
CA SER A 234 -9.12 -15.43 12.76
C SER A 234 -7.64 -15.26 13.13
N ASN A 235 -6.75 -15.39 12.15
CA ASN A 235 -5.38 -14.91 12.33
C ASN A 235 -5.41 -13.39 12.25
N ASN A 236 -4.39 -12.76 12.83
CA ASN A 236 -4.28 -11.32 12.85
C ASN A 236 -3.17 -10.92 11.88
N LEU A 237 -3.59 -10.31 10.79
CA LEU A 237 -2.71 -9.77 9.75
C LEU A 237 -2.78 -8.24 9.83
N LEU A 238 -2.13 -7.68 10.84
CA LEU A 238 -2.05 -6.23 10.96
C LEU A 238 -1.07 -5.70 9.93
N VAL A 239 -1.43 -4.61 9.28
CA VAL A 239 -0.63 -3.96 8.24
C VAL A 239 -0.31 -2.54 8.67
N ILE A 240 0.97 -2.19 8.63
CA ILE A 240 1.46 -0.81 8.57
C ILE A 240 1.72 -0.51 7.10
N ALA A 241 0.76 0.11 6.43
CA ALA A 241 0.77 0.38 5.01
C ALA A 241 1.43 1.73 4.69
N GLU A 242 2.28 1.73 3.64
CA GLU A 242 3.01 2.89 3.14
C GLU A 242 3.72 3.71 4.25
N PRO A 243 4.47 3.08 5.20
CA PRO A 243 5.13 3.81 6.27
C PRO A 243 6.30 4.62 5.69
N LYS A 244 6.17 5.95 5.62
CA LYS A 244 7.12 6.87 4.98
C LYS A 244 7.88 7.68 6.02
N LEU A 245 9.20 7.57 6.01
CA LEU A 245 10.15 8.37 6.78
C LEU A 245 10.64 9.55 5.96
N PHE A 246 10.37 10.78 6.41
CA PHE A 246 10.79 12.01 5.74
C PHE A 246 12.03 12.60 6.41
N GLN A 247 12.94 13.14 5.60
CA GLN A 247 14.15 13.85 6.04
C GLN A 247 13.91 15.35 6.20
#